data_AF-A0A8K0WEU5-F1
#
_entry.id   AF-A0A8K0WEU5-F1
#
_cell.length_a   1.000
_cell.length_b   1.000
_cell.length_c   1.000
_cell.angle_alpha   90.00
_cell.angle_beta   90.00
_cell.angle_gamma   90.00
#
_symmetry.space_group_name_H-M   'P 1'
#
loop_
_entity.id
_entity.type
_entity.pdbx_description
1 polymer ?
#
loop_
_entity_poly.entity_id
_entity_poly.type
_entity_poly.pdbx_seq_one_letter_code
_entity_poly.pdbx_strand_id
1 'polypeptide(L)'
;MEKARILLVGCGGIGCIAALNLESGGRAQVTAVLRSSYDIVKERGFTINSVDHGQVRGFRPTEILTSVPDVSQSGISPFDYIICSTKNTPDVSSPVADLIRPAITPGHSTILLLQNGLNIEAPLLEAFPNNVILSGISMCGSSEPESGTIEHNVHDELLIGPFRNTGDAADRAKDIVARYSASGRCTCRFDSNVAFSRWKKLLYNAVYNPVAALTKLDTGDIQLCPGFVDDVVRPAMKEIQAAAAAYGQELTDEMIEATIITEPIEDHVSPSMLIDVRKEQYIEFENLLGEPLKAAKAKQVATPILQNHYSLAKSYQWKLKSKRGN
;
A
#
# COMPACT_ATOMS: atom_id res chain seq x y z
N MET A 1 -1.65 29.20 -5.85
CA MET A 1 -0.59 28.34 -5.31
C MET A 1 0.01 27.56 -6.48
N GLU A 2 1.32 27.42 -6.50
CA GLU A 2 2.02 26.61 -7.50
C GLU A 2 1.67 25.12 -7.34
N LYS A 3 1.55 24.40 -8.46
CA LYS A 3 1.27 22.97 -8.46
C LYS A 3 2.50 22.22 -7.98
N ALA A 4 2.33 21.25 -7.07
CA ALA A 4 3.45 20.40 -6.66
C ALA A 4 3.82 19.44 -7.79
N ARG A 5 5.12 19.25 -8.02
CA ARG A 5 5.65 18.24 -8.93
C ARG A 5 5.74 16.90 -8.20
N ILE A 6 5.02 15.91 -8.70
CA ILE A 6 4.92 14.59 -8.05
C ILE A 6 5.41 13.53 -9.01
N LEU A 7 6.42 12.75 -8.58
CA LEU A 7 6.77 11.51 -9.24
C LEU A 7 5.97 10.37 -8.58
N LEU A 8 5.17 9.65 -9.35
CA LEU A 8 4.47 8.46 -8.89
C LEU A 8 5.12 7.21 -9.47
N VAL A 9 5.68 6.37 -8.62
CA VAL A 9 6.32 5.10 -8.99
C VAL A 9 5.38 3.95 -8.67
N GLY A 10 4.83 3.34 -9.73
CA GLY A 10 3.88 2.22 -9.64
C GLY A 10 2.43 2.62 -9.87
N CYS A 11 2.05 2.85 -11.13
CA CYS A 11 0.70 3.26 -11.52
C CYS A 11 -0.25 2.07 -11.81
N GLY A 12 -0.39 1.14 -10.85
CA GLY A 12 -1.45 0.12 -10.86
C GLY A 12 -2.76 0.67 -10.28
N GLY A 13 -3.66 -0.17 -9.74
CA GLY A 13 -4.94 0.28 -9.15
C GLY A 13 -4.81 1.47 -8.18
N ILE A 14 -4.10 1.28 -7.05
CA ILE A 14 -3.87 2.33 -6.04
C ILE A 14 -3.15 3.54 -6.63
N GLY A 15 -2.08 3.33 -7.40
CA GLY A 15 -1.32 4.43 -7.99
C GLY A 15 -2.14 5.26 -8.98
N CYS A 16 -2.97 4.62 -9.81
CA CYS A 16 -3.80 5.31 -10.78
C CYS A 16 -4.88 6.16 -10.10
N ILE A 17 -5.53 5.65 -9.05
CA ILE A 17 -6.49 6.43 -8.24
C ILE A 17 -5.79 7.59 -7.51
N ALA A 18 -4.58 7.36 -6.97
CA ALA A 18 -3.78 8.42 -6.38
C ALA A 18 -3.43 9.53 -7.40
N ALA A 19 -2.99 9.15 -8.60
CA ALA A 19 -2.73 10.10 -9.69
C ALA A 19 -4.00 10.88 -10.08
N LEU A 20 -5.14 10.18 -10.23
CA LEU A 20 -6.42 10.79 -10.55
C LEU A 20 -6.83 11.82 -9.49
N ASN A 21 -6.71 11.49 -8.21
CA ASN A 21 -7.07 12.40 -7.12
C ASN A 21 -6.19 13.64 -7.09
N LEU A 22 -4.86 13.46 -7.22
CA LEU A 22 -3.88 14.55 -7.22
C LEU A 22 -4.04 15.50 -8.41
N GLU A 23 -4.29 14.97 -9.60
CA GLU A 23 -4.52 15.76 -10.81
C GLU A 23 -5.89 16.48 -10.79
N SER A 24 -6.95 15.77 -10.38
CA SER A 24 -8.32 16.30 -10.39
C SER A 24 -8.51 17.50 -9.46
N GLY A 25 -7.71 17.60 -8.41
CA GLY A 25 -7.70 18.75 -7.51
C GLY A 25 -7.03 20.00 -8.07
N GLY A 26 -6.32 19.90 -9.20
CA GLY A 26 -5.64 21.03 -9.85
C GLY A 26 -4.45 21.60 -9.07
N ARG A 27 -3.96 20.90 -8.04
CA ARG A 27 -2.86 21.35 -7.15
C ARG A 27 -1.58 20.53 -7.28
N ALA A 28 -1.55 19.55 -8.17
CA ALA A 28 -0.38 18.74 -8.47
C ALA A 28 -0.21 18.57 -9.99
N GLN A 29 1.01 18.23 -10.40
CA GLN A 29 1.36 17.69 -11.71
C GLN A 29 2.03 16.35 -11.47
N VAL A 30 1.42 15.27 -11.95
CA VAL A 30 1.89 13.92 -11.73
C VAL A 30 2.67 13.43 -12.95
N THR A 31 3.94 13.12 -12.74
CA THR A 31 4.75 12.29 -13.63
C THR A 31 4.66 10.86 -13.13
N ALA A 32 4.01 9.97 -13.88
CA ALA A 32 3.83 8.58 -13.48
C ALA A 32 4.79 7.64 -14.21
N VAL A 33 5.42 6.72 -13.48
CA VAL A 33 6.24 5.65 -14.05
C VAL A 33 5.38 4.40 -14.24
N LEU A 34 5.19 4.02 -15.50
CA LEU A 34 4.38 2.89 -15.95
C LEU A 34 5.29 1.82 -16.55
N ARG A 35 4.95 0.54 -16.32
CA ARG A 35 5.60 -0.60 -17.00
C ARG A 35 4.68 -1.17 -18.06
N SER A 36 3.81 -2.10 -17.67
CA SER A 36 2.97 -2.94 -18.53
C SER A 36 1.82 -2.19 -19.18
N SER A 37 1.45 -1.03 -18.63
CA SER A 37 0.35 -0.19 -19.13
C SER A 37 0.83 1.03 -19.91
N TYR A 38 2.14 1.24 -20.08
CA TYR A 38 2.68 2.46 -20.70
C TYR A 38 2.14 2.71 -22.11
N ASP A 39 2.28 1.74 -23.02
CA ASP A 39 1.86 1.91 -24.42
C ASP A 39 0.35 2.17 -24.54
N ILE A 40 -0.44 1.43 -23.74
CA ILE A 40 -1.89 1.56 -23.67
C ILE A 40 -2.28 2.96 -23.17
N VAL A 41 -1.69 3.41 -22.07
CA VAL A 41 -2.01 4.72 -21.47
C VAL A 41 -1.52 5.86 -22.35
N LYS A 42 -0.39 5.69 -23.04
CA LYS A 42 0.07 6.64 -24.05
C LYS A 42 -0.95 6.81 -25.17
N GLU A 43 -1.38 5.70 -25.78
CA GLU A 43 -2.28 5.72 -26.93
C GLU A 43 -3.70 6.18 -26.58
N ARG A 44 -4.30 5.61 -25.53
CA ARG A 44 -5.73 5.83 -25.21
C ARG A 44 -6.01 6.37 -23.81
N GLY A 45 -5.03 6.38 -22.90
CA GLY A 45 -5.21 6.72 -21.49
C GLY A 45 -5.83 5.58 -20.69
N PHE A 46 -5.92 5.77 -19.37
CA PHE A 46 -6.61 4.83 -18.48
C PHE A 46 -8.13 4.90 -18.70
N THR A 47 -8.79 3.75 -18.60
CA THR A 47 -10.23 3.64 -18.37
C THR A 47 -10.44 3.30 -16.91
N ILE A 48 -11.21 4.10 -16.18
CA ILE A 48 -11.39 3.98 -14.74
C ILE A 48 -12.89 3.90 -14.45
N ASN A 49 -13.33 2.79 -13.89
CA ASN A 49 -14.65 2.64 -13.29
C ASN A 49 -14.48 2.87 -11.79
N SER A 50 -15.03 3.97 -11.28
CA SER A 50 -14.74 4.45 -9.93
C SER A 50 -16.01 4.76 -9.17
N VAL A 51 -16.11 4.24 -7.95
CA VAL A 51 -17.18 4.58 -7.00
C VAL A 51 -17.19 6.07 -6.65
N ASP A 52 -16.01 6.73 -6.69
CA ASP A 52 -15.85 8.15 -6.32
C ASP A 52 -15.96 9.11 -7.51
N HIS A 53 -15.50 8.66 -8.68
CA HIS A 53 -15.34 9.50 -9.88
C HIS A 53 -16.31 9.17 -11.02
N GLY A 54 -17.06 8.07 -10.89
CA GLY A 54 -17.86 7.52 -11.99
C GLY A 54 -16.98 6.86 -13.06
N GLN A 55 -17.45 6.88 -14.31
CA GLN A 55 -16.69 6.38 -15.45
C GLN A 55 -15.78 7.48 -16.02
N VAL A 56 -14.47 7.28 -15.91
CA VAL A 56 -13.46 8.18 -16.49
C VAL A 56 -12.77 7.45 -17.64
N ARG A 57 -12.79 8.04 -18.83
CA ARG A 57 -12.14 7.48 -20.02
C ARG A 57 -11.02 8.40 -20.48
N GLY A 58 -9.88 7.80 -20.83
CA GLY A 58 -8.73 8.51 -21.37
C GLY A 58 -7.97 9.35 -20.38
N PHE A 59 -8.08 9.05 -19.07
CA PHE A 59 -7.30 9.71 -18.05
C PHE A 59 -5.80 9.48 -18.28
N ARG A 60 -5.02 10.55 -18.22
CA ARG A 60 -3.55 10.50 -18.26
C ARG A 60 -3.00 11.42 -17.18
N PRO A 61 -2.02 10.96 -16.39
CA PRO A 61 -1.18 11.86 -15.60
C PRO A 61 -0.55 12.92 -16.51
N THR A 62 -0.16 14.07 -15.93
CA THR A 62 0.51 15.17 -16.67
C THR A 62 1.66 14.65 -17.54
N GLU A 63 2.43 13.70 -17.04
CA GLU A 63 3.48 13.01 -17.79
C GLU A 63 3.50 11.52 -17.47
N ILE A 64 3.88 10.69 -18.44
CA ILE A 64 4.10 9.25 -18.25
C ILE A 64 5.50 8.87 -18.73
N LEU A 65 6.19 8.04 -17.96
CA LEU A 65 7.53 7.54 -18.23
C LEU A 65 7.57 6.01 -18.11
N THR A 66 8.57 5.37 -18.73
CA THR A 66 8.82 3.93 -18.60
C THR A 66 9.80 3.59 -17.48
N SER A 67 10.56 4.58 -17.00
CA SER A 67 11.54 4.44 -15.92
C SER A 67 11.59 5.68 -15.04
N VAL A 68 12.12 5.51 -13.82
CA VAL A 68 12.39 6.62 -12.91
C VAL A 68 13.47 7.53 -13.55
N PRO A 69 13.22 8.85 -13.70
CA PRO A 69 14.18 9.75 -14.29
C PRO A 69 15.32 10.06 -13.30
N ASP A 70 16.52 10.30 -13.82
CA ASP A 70 17.66 10.80 -13.04
C ASP A 70 17.63 12.33 -13.02
N VAL A 71 17.18 12.93 -11.92
CA VAL A 71 17.05 14.39 -11.77
C VAL A 71 18.40 15.10 -11.88
N SER A 72 19.50 14.43 -11.52
CA SER A 72 20.84 15.01 -11.59
C SER A 72 21.39 15.14 -13.02
N GLN A 73 20.89 14.31 -13.94
CA GLN A 73 21.39 14.24 -15.32
C GLN A 73 20.43 14.82 -16.37
N SER A 74 19.13 14.88 -16.06
CA SER A 74 18.09 15.18 -17.05
C SER A 74 17.71 16.65 -17.17
N GLY A 75 18.28 17.54 -16.33
CA GLY A 75 17.93 18.96 -16.32
C GLY A 75 16.47 19.24 -15.93
N ILE A 76 15.74 18.23 -15.43
CA ILE A 76 14.38 18.38 -14.95
C ILE A 76 14.39 19.03 -13.57
N SER A 77 13.37 19.85 -13.29
CA SER A 77 13.20 20.39 -11.95
C SER A 77 12.93 19.26 -10.94
N PRO A 78 13.45 19.38 -9.70
CA PRO A 78 13.17 18.45 -8.62
C PRO A 78 11.67 18.14 -8.43
N PHE A 79 11.39 16.97 -7.90
CA PHE A 79 10.05 16.60 -7.44
C PHE A 79 9.89 16.96 -5.96
N ASP A 80 8.77 17.63 -5.64
CA ASP A 80 8.38 17.93 -4.26
C ASP A 80 8.01 16.65 -3.51
N TYR A 81 7.33 15.73 -4.21
CA TYR A 81 6.92 14.44 -3.68
C TYR A 81 7.31 13.29 -4.62
N ILE A 82 7.78 12.19 -4.02
CA ILE A 82 7.98 10.91 -4.69
C ILE A 82 7.10 9.89 -3.99
N ILE A 83 6.05 9.44 -4.68
CA ILE A 83 5.04 8.52 -4.16
C ILE A 83 5.34 7.11 -4.67
N CYS A 84 5.47 6.15 -3.76
CA CYS A 84 5.68 4.74 -4.09
C CYS A 84 4.41 3.94 -3.83
N SER A 85 3.85 3.36 -4.89
CA SER A 85 2.68 2.47 -4.85
C SER A 85 2.92 1.15 -5.60
N THR A 86 4.17 0.84 -5.94
CA THR A 86 4.55 -0.49 -6.43
C THR A 86 4.28 -1.54 -5.38
N LYS A 87 3.99 -2.76 -5.82
CA LYS A 87 3.93 -3.90 -4.91
C LYS A 87 5.26 -4.10 -4.17
N ASN A 88 5.21 -4.37 -2.87
CA ASN A 88 6.40 -4.58 -2.05
C ASN A 88 6.67 -6.07 -1.85
N THR A 89 7.56 -6.62 -2.68
CA THR A 89 7.96 -8.02 -2.66
C THR A 89 9.48 -8.14 -2.57
N PRO A 90 10.08 -7.78 -1.43
CA PRO A 90 11.54 -7.61 -1.30
C PRO A 90 12.35 -8.90 -1.52
N ASP A 91 11.70 -10.05 -1.56
CA ASP A 91 12.30 -11.36 -1.86
C ASP A 91 12.46 -11.63 -3.37
N VAL A 92 11.92 -10.77 -4.23
CA VAL A 92 11.97 -10.90 -5.71
C VAL A 92 12.26 -9.59 -6.44
N SER A 93 11.91 -8.43 -5.88
CA SER A 93 12.11 -7.13 -6.51
C SER A 93 13.24 -6.35 -5.86
N SER A 94 13.89 -5.48 -6.63
CA SER A 94 14.86 -4.54 -6.09
C SER A 94 14.26 -3.69 -4.97
N PRO A 95 15.07 -3.29 -3.96
CA PRO A 95 14.62 -2.38 -2.92
C PRO A 95 14.03 -1.10 -3.50
N VAL A 96 12.93 -0.62 -2.90
CA VAL A 96 12.27 0.64 -3.30
C VAL A 96 13.26 1.82 -3.24
N ALA A 97 14.16 1.81 -2.26
CA ALA A 97 15.20 2.82 -2.12
C ALA A 97 16.07 2.93 -3.38
N ASP A 98 16.48 1.81 -3.97
CA ASP A 98 17.32 1.81 -5.17
C ASP A 98 16.54 2.24 -6.40
N LEU A 99 15.26 1.84 -6.49
CA LEU A 99 14.38 2.21 -7.59
C LEU A 99 14.19 3.74 -7.69
N ILE A 100 13.99 4.41 -6.56
CA ILE A 100 13.66 5.85 -6.55
C ILE A 100 14.88 6.76 -6.42
N ARG A 101 16.05 6.23 -6.04
CA ARG A 101 17.29 6.99 -5.79
C ARG A 101 17.60 8.03 -6.88
N PRO A 102 17.49 7.73 -8.19
CA PRO A 102 17.81 8.71 -9.24
C PRO A 102 16.93 9.97 -9.23
N ALA A 103 15.71 9.88 -8.68
CA ALA A 103 14.77 10.99 -8.65
C ALA A 103 14.83 11.82 -7.35
N ILE A 104 15.55 11.35 -6.33
CA ILE A 104 15.57 11.96 -5.01
C ILE A 104 16.45 13.20 -5.02
N THR A 105 15.89 14.34 -4.62
CA THR A 105 16.67 15.54 -4.32
C THR A 105 16.85 15.65 -2.79
N PRO A 106 18.08 15.51 -2.26
CA PRO A 106 18.33 15.53 -0.81
C PRO A 106 17.81 16.80 -0.13
N GLY A 107 17.11 16.67 1.00
CA GLY A 107 16.54 17.81 1.75
C GLY A 107 15.32 18.47 1.12
N HIS A 108 15.05 18.20 -0.17
CA HIS A 108 13.94 18.79 -0.90
C HIS A 108 12.79 17.79 -1.11
N SER A 109 13.04 16.62 -1.70
CA SER A 109 11.98 15.67 -2.03
C SER A 109 11.39 15.03 -0.77
N THR A 110 10.08 14.85 -0.75
CA THR A 110 9.35 14.11 0.29
C THR A 110 8.94 12.74 -0.24
N ILE A 111 9.27 11.67 0.47
CA ILE A 111 8.95 10.30 0.05
C ILE A 111 7.65 9.88 0.73
N LEU A 112 6.64 9.46 -0.03
CA LEU A 112 5.39 8.93 0.49
C LEU A 112 5.23 7.47 0.06
N LEU A 113 5.15 6.56 1.03
CA LEU A 113 4.91 5.13 0.76
C LEU A 113 3.43 4.79 0.94
N LEU A 114 2.74 4.46 -0.16
CA LEU A 114 1.36 3.93 -0.14
C LEU A 114 1.33 2.40 -0.03
N GLN A 115 2.50 1.76 0.02
CA GLN A 115 2.63 0.32 0.03
C GLN A 115 2.13 -0.28 1.36
N ASN A 116 1.63 -1.50 1.30
CA ASN A 116 1.18 -2.23 2.48
C ASN A 116 2.35 -2.73 3.33
N GLY A 117 2.06 -3.00 4.60
CA GLY A 117 2.96 -3.70 5.52
C GLY A 117 3.52 -2.81 6.62
N LEU A 118 4.33 -3.43 7.46
CA LEU A 118 4.99 -2.82 8.60
C LEU A 118 6.46 -2.51 8.27
N ASN A 119 7.01 -1.47 8.88
CA ASN A 119 8.44 -1.08 8.78
C ASN A 119 8.97 -0.82 7.37
N ILE A 120 8.09 -0.60 6.38
CA ILE A 120 8.50 -0.41 4.99
C ILE A 120 9.29 0.89 4.78
N GLU A 121 9.19 1.84 5.72
CA GLU A 121 9.90 3.11 5.75
C GLU A 121 11.35 3.00 6.21
N ALA A 122 11.68 1.98 7.02
CA ALA A 122 12.98 1.88 7.68
C ALA A 122 14.18 1.85 6.69
N PRO A 123 14.13 1.09 5.58
CA PRO A 123 15.20 1.11 4.59
C PRO A 123 15.35 2.47 3.89
N LEU A 124 14.25 3.22 3.75
CA LEU A 124 14.26 4.53 3.10
C LEU A 124 14.87 5.59 4.03
N LEU A 125 14.65 5.48 5.34
CA LEU A 125 15.30 6.35 6.33
C LEU A 125 16.82 6.19 6.32
N GLU A 126 17.30 4.95 6.18
CA GLU A 126 18.73 4.66 6.08
C GLU A 126 19.31 5.19 4.77
N ALA A 127 18.60 5.00 3.65
CA ALA A 127 19.05 5.43 2.33
C ALA A 127 18.99 6.95 2.12
N PHE A 128 18.05 7.64 2.76
CA PHE A 128 17.73 9.05 2.54
C PHE A 128 17.55 9.82 3.87
N PRO A 129 18.61 9.92 4.70
CA PRO A 129 18.50 10.47 6.06
C PRO A 129 18.13 11.96 6.12
N ASN A 130 18.28 12.69 5.01
CA ASN A 130 17.97 14.12 4.91
C ASN A 130 16.57 14.40 4.35
N ASN A 131 15.80 13.38 4.00
CA ASN A 131 14.50 13.55 3.36
C ASN A 131 13.38 13.18 4.33
N VAL A 132 12.24 13.88 4.19
CA VAL A 132 11.03 13.54 4.94
C VAL A 132 10.43 12.26 4.34
N ILE A 133 10.07 11.32 5.21
CA ILE A 133 9.43 10.06 4.84
C ILE A 133 8.07 9.98 5.51
N LEU A 134 7.05 9.85 4.66
CA LEU A 134 5.65 9.76 5.02
C LEU A 134 5.13 8.35 4.78
N SER A 135 4.29 7.92 5.71
CA SER A 135 3.53 6.69 5.64
C SER A 135 2.12 6.99 5.14
N GLY A 136 1.71 6.34 4.06
CA GLY A 136 0.34 6.34 3.57
C GLY A 136 -0.34 5.00 3.83
N ILE A 137 -1.48 5.04 4.51
CA ILE A 137 -2.31 3.86 4.83
C ILE A 137 -3.61 3.97 4.03
N SER A 138 -3.64 3.36 2.85
CA SER A 138 -4.82 3.37 1.97
C SER A 138 -5.80 2.26 2.36
N MET A 139 -7.07 2.58 2.50
CA MET A 139 -8.20 1.63 2.60
C MET A 139 -8.96 1.50 1.26
N CYS A 140 -8.40 2.07 0.18
CA CYS A 140 -8.98 2.01 -1.16
C CYS A 140 -9.02 0.57 -1.69
N GLY A 141 -10.17 0.18 -2.24
CA GLY A 141 -10.36 -1.05 -2.96
C GLY A 141 -10.22 -0.80 -4.46
N SER A 142 -9.00 -0.91 -4.99
CA SER A 142 -8.75 -0.73 -6.42
C SER A 142 -7.84 -1.81 -7.01
N SER A 143 -8.15 -2.20 -8.24
CA SER A 143 -7.39 -3.19 -9.00
C SER A 143 -7.27 -2.81 -10.48
N GLU A 144 -6.29 -3.41 -11.15
CA GLU A 144 -6.14 -3.36 -12.59
C GLU A 144 -6.44 -4.78 -13.13
N PRO A 145 -7.69 -5.11 -13.47
CA PRO A 145 -8.04 -6.41 -14.04
C PRO A 145 -7.38 -6.63 -15.41
N GLU A 146 -7.33 -5.57 -16.23
CA GLU A 146 -6.71 -5.54 -17.54
C GLU A 146 -5.79 -4.33 -17.65
N SER A 147 -4.71 -4.45 -18.43
CA SER A 147 -3.72 -3.37 -18.54
C SER A 147 -4.37 -2.06 -19.05
N GLY A 148 -4.25 -0.99 -18.26
CA GLY A 148 -4.87 0.31 -18.53
C GLY A 148 -6.36 0.43 -18.14
N THR A 149 -6.96 -0.59 -17.54
CA THR A 149 -8.33 -0.57 -17.02
C THR A 149 -8.31 -0.70 -15.50
N ILE A 150 -8.87 0.29 -14.80
CA ILE A 150 -8.93 0.34 -13.34
C ILE A 150 -10.37 0.14 -12.87
N GLU A 151 -10.53 -0.77 -11.92
CA GLU A 151 -11.75 -0.93 -11.13
C GLU A 151 -11.46 -0.38 -9.72
N HIS A 152 -12.29 0.57 -9.28
CA HIS A 152 -12.21 1.21 -7.97
C HIS A 152 -13.57 1.12 -7.28
N ASN A 153 -13.69 0.15 -6.38
CA ASN A 153 -14.95 -0.37 -5.88
C ASN A 153 -15.22 -0.01 -4.41
N VAL A 154 -14.19 0.37 -3.66
CA VAL A 154 -14.30 0.84 -2.27
C VAL A 154 -13.73 2.25 -2.19
N HIS A 155 -14.50 3.18 -1.61
CA HIS A 155 -14.17 4.60 -1.45
C HIS A 155 -12.70 4.79 -1.05
N ASP A 156 -12.02 5.74 -1.69
CA ASP A 156 -10.63 6.02 -1.38
C ASP A 156 -10.52 6.80 -0.06
N GLU A 157 -10.29 6.05 1.01
CA GLU A 157 -9.84 6.57 2.29
C GLU A 157 -8.33 6.37 2.46
N LEU A 158 -7.60 7.45 2.70
CA LEU A 158 -6.15 7.47 2.82
C LEU A 158 -5.72 8.26 4.07
N LEU A 159 -4.99 7.60 4.96
CA LEU A 159 -4.33 8.26 6.09
C LEU A 159 -2.87 8.54 5.72
N ILE A 160 -2.40 9.77 5.93
CA ILE A 160 -1.00 10.15 5.68
C ILE A 160 -0.40 10.82 6.91
N GLY A 161 0.78 10.38 7.31
CA GLY A 161 1.53 11.03 8.37
C GLY A 161 3.03 10.77 8.31
N PRO A 162 3.82 11.54 9.05
CA PRO A 162 5.26 11.36 9.10
C PRO A 162 5.63 10.08 9.85
N PHE A 163 6.53 9.28 9.28
CA PHE A 163 7.06 8.11 9.98
C PHE A 163 7.98 8.52 11.14
N ARG A 164 8.80 9.57 10.93
CA ARG A 164 9.48 10.31 11.99
C ARG A 164 8.99 11.75 11.97
N ASN A 165 8.36 12.18 13.06
CA ASN A 165 7.84 13.53 13.18
C ASN A 165 8.92 14.52 13.64
N THR A 166 9.82 14.87 12.72
CA THR A 166 10.94 15.79 12.96
C THR A 166 10.93 16.92 11.94
N GLY A 167 11.35 18.13 12.33
CA GLY A 167 11.42 19.27 11.41
C GLY A 167 10.05 19.64 10.85
N ASP A 168 9.97 19.79 9.52
CA ASP A 168 8.76 20.18 8.78
C ASP A 168 7.89 18.98 8.33
N ALA A 169 8.19 17.76 8.81
CA ALA A 169 7.54 16.53 8.32
C ALA A 169 6.01 16.53 8.45
N ALA A 170 5.47 17.04 9.57
CA ALA A 170 4.03 17.16 9.76
C ALA A 170 3.38 18.16 8.79
N ASP A 171 4.07 19.26 8.47
CA ASP A 171 3.55 20.27 7.56
C ASP A 171 3.54 19.76 6.12
N ARG A 172 4.58 19.02 5.71
CA ARG A 172 4.61 18.32 4.42
C ARG A 172 3.51 17.26 4.31
N ALA A 173 3.26 16.50 5.38
CA ALA A 173 2.15 15.56 5.42
C ALA A 173 0.79 16.25 5.25
N LYS A 174 0.57 17.38 5.92
CA LYS A 174 -0.67 18.17 5.76
C LYS A 174 -0.80 18.79 4.37
N ASP A 175 0.30 19.24 3.77
CA ASP A 175 0.31 19.78 2.40
C ASP A 175 -0.10 18.71 1.39
N ILE A 176 0.49 17.51 1.42
CA ILE A 176 0.10 16.44 0.50
C ILE A 176 -1.34 15.97 0.74
N VAL A 177 -1.82 15.91 1.99
CA VAL A 177 -3.23 15.64 2.31
C VAL A 177 -4.15 16.67 1.66
N ALA A 178 -3.84 17.95 1.81
CA ALA A 178 -4.63 19.04 1.24
C ALA A 178 -4.61 19.07 -0.30
N ARG A 179 -3.57 18.55 -0.94
CA ARG A 179 -3.48 18.38 -2.39
C ARG A 179 -4.28 17.17 -2.86
N TYR A 180 -4.14 16.04 -2.18
CA TYR A 180 -4.81 14.79 -2.52
C TYR A 180 -6.34 14.93 -2.43
N SER A 181 -6.85 15.60 -1.39
CA SER A 181 -8.28 15.82 -1.19
C SER A 181 -8.87 17.02 -1.94
N ALA A 182 -8.09 17.75 -2.74
CA ALA A 182 -8.53 19.02 -3.31
C ALA A 182 -9.72 18.91 -4.29
N SER A 183 -9.97 17.73 -4.87
CA SER A 183 -11.13 17.47 -5.72
C SER A 183 -12.44 17.25 -4.93
N GLY A 184 -12.34 16.96 -3.63
CA GLY A 184 -13.47 16.58 -2.79
C GLY A 184 -14.06 15.20 -3.09
N ARG A 185 -13.38 14.36 -3.89
CA ARG A 185 -13.88 13.02 -4.29
C ARG A 185 -13.44 11.88 -3.38
N CYS A 186 -12.41 12.08 -2.57
CA CYS A 186 -11.81 11.08 -1.69
C CYS A 186 -11.66 11.62 -0.26
N THR A 187 -11.46 10.72 0.70
CA THR A 187 -11.17 11.07 2.09
C THR A 187 -9.69 10.87 2.38
N CYS A 188 -8.90 11.95 2.34
CA CYS A 188 -7.50 11.91 2.77
C CYS A 188 -7.33 12.72 4.06
N ARG A 189 -6.68 12.13 5.07
CA ARG A 189 -6.55 12.75 6.41
C ARG A 189 -5.11 12.67 6.91
N PHE A 190 -4.70 13.72 7.61
CA PHE A 190 -3.47 13.70 8.38
C PHE A 190 -3.59 12.75 9.57
N ASP A 191 -2.61 11.89 9.75
CA ASP A 191 -2.51 10.95 10.86
C ASP A 191 -1.24 11.22 11.67
N SER A 192 -1.41 11.59 12.94
CA SER A 192 -0.28 11.83 13.84
C SER A 192 0.34 10.54 14.38
N ASN A 193 -0.34 9.39 14.25
CA ASN A 193 0.13 8.10 14.72
C ASN A 193 -0.03 7.02 13.64
N VAL A 194 0.75 7.17 12.57
CA VAL A 194 0.82 6.18 11.47
C VAL A 194 1.26 4.79 11.93
N ALA A 195 2.01 4.69 13.04
CA ALA A 195 2.38 3.41 13.63
C ALA A 195 1.15 2.64 14.10
N PHE A 196 0.26 3.28 14.86
CA PHE A 196 -1.04 2.71 15.25
C PHE A 196 -1.84 2.27 14.03
N SER A 197 -1.98 3.15 13.02
CA SER A 197 -2.78 2.86 11.82
C SER A 197 -2.22 1.68 11.02
N ARG A 198 -0.89 1.55 10.90
CA ARG A 198 -0.27 0.37 10.27
C ARG A 198 -0.55 -0.90 11.07
N TRP A 199 -0.37 -0.88 12.39
CA TRP A 199 -0.68 -2.04 13.24
C TRP A 199 -2.15 -2.44 13.17
N LYS A 200 -3.07 -1.47 13.23
CA LYS A 200 -4.51 -1.70 13.09
C LYS A 200 -4.82 -2.34 11.74
N LYS A 201 -4.24 -1.86 10.64
CA LYS A 201 -4.46 -2.43 9.30
C LYS A 201 -3.96 -3.87 9.18
N LEU A 202 -2.95 -4.28 9.97
CA LEU A 202 -2.49 -5.67 9.98
C LEU A 202 -3.51 -6.65 10.57
N LEU A 203 -4.48 -6.20 11.37
CA LEU A 203 -5.58 -7.08 11.80
C LEU A 203 -6.24 -7.73 10.57
N TYR A 204 -6.42 -6.98 9.48
CA TYR A 204 -6.90 -7.51 8.21
C TYR A 204 -5.75 -8.08 7.35
N ASN A 205 -4.71 -7.28 7.10
CA ASN A 205 -3.68 -7.60 6.12
C ASN A 205 -2.74 -8.77 6.51
N ALA A 206 -2.56 -9.04 7.80
CA ALA A 206 -1.75 -10.16 8.28
C ALA A 206 -2.61 -11.41 8.57
N VAL A 207 -3.94 -11.32 8.46
CA VAL A 207 -4.86 -12.40 8.80
C VAL A 207 -5.73 -12.78 7.61
N TYR A 208 -6.71 -11.95 7.22
CA TYR A 208 -7.59 -12.24 6.08
C TYR A 208 -6.83 -12.45 4.78
N ASN A 209 -5.89 -11.56 4.44
CA ASN A 209 -5.12 -11.67 3.20
C ASN A 209 -4.43 -13.05 3.04
N PRO A 210 -3.53 -13.48 3.96
CA PRO A 210 -2.85 -14.76 3.80
C PRO A 210 -3.79 -15.95 3.96
N VAL A 211 -4.78 -15.89 4.85
CA VAL A 211 -5.75 -16.95 5.02
C VAL A 211 -6.52 -17.19 3.71
N ALA A 212 -7.12 -16.13 3.15
CA ALA A 212 -7.85 -16.17 1.89
C ALA A 212 -6.96 -16.68 0.75
N ALA A 213 -5.72 -16.18 0.66
CA ALA A 213 -4.76 -16.61 -0.34
C ALA A 213 -4.43 -18.11 -0.27
N LEU A 214 -4.30 -18.67 0.93
CA LEU A 214 -3.93 -20.07 1.16
C LEU A 214 -5.10 -21.04 0.98
N THR A 215 -6.30 -20.66 1.45
CA THR A 215 -7.51 -21.50 1.36
C THR A 215 -8.25 -21.31 0.05
N LYS A 216 -8.01 -20.21 -0.65
CA LYS A 216 -8.75 -19.72 -1.83
C LYS A 216 -10.21 -19.33 -1.54
N LEU A 217 -10.56 -19.14 -0.27
CA LEU A 217 -11.85 -18.63 0.18
C LEU A 217 -11.83 -17.10 0.20
N ASP A 218 -12.96 -16.47 -0.13
CA ASP A 218 -13.17 -15.04 0.14
C ASP A 218 -13.50 -14.78 1.61
N THR A 219 -13.62 -13.51 2.01
CA THR A 219 -13.85 -13.14 3.41
C THR A 219 -15.22 -13.57 3.95
N GLY A 220 -16.23 -13.68 3.10
CA GLY A 220 -17.55 -14.21 3.46
C GLY A 220 -17.50 -15.71 3.74
N ASP A 221 -16.88 -16.47 2.84
CA ASP A 221 -16.68 -17.92 3.00
C ASP A 221 -15.82 -18.26 4.22
N ILE A 222 -14.81 -17.44 4.54
CA ILE A 222 -14.01 -17.55 5.76
C ILE A 222 -14.89 -17.40 7.01
N GLN A 223 -15.81 -16.43 7.01
CA GLN A 223 -16.72 -16.20 8.14
C GLN A 223 -17.76 -17.32 8.29
N LEU A 224 -18.23 -17.89 7.18
CA LEU A 224 -19.19 -18.99 7.18
C LEU A 224 -18.57 -20.35 7.53
N CYS A 225 -17.24 -20.49 7.39
CA CYS A 225 -16.53 -21.72 7.69
C CYS A 225 -16.62 -22.04 9.20
N PRO A 226 -17.27 -23.16 9.60
CA PRO A 226 -17.53 -23.44 11.02
C PRO A 226 -16.25 -23.49 11.86
N GLY A 227 -16.20 -22.70 12.94
CA GLY A 227 -15.08 -22.64 13.89
C GLY A 227 -13.86 -21.86 13.39
N PHE A 228 -13.75 -21.57 12.09
CA PHE A 228 -12.50 -21.05 11.52
C PHE A 228 -12.16 -19.62 11.99
N VAL A 229 -13.18 -18.78 12.20
CA VAL A 229 -12.98 -17.45 12.79
C VAL A 229 -12.45 -17.57 14.23
N ASP A 230 -12.99 -18.49 15.02
CA ASP A 230 -12.64 -18.69 16.43
C ASP A 230 -11.28 -19.37 16.61
N ASP A 231 -10.93 -20.28 15.70
CA ASP A 231 -9.73 -21.11 15.79
C ASP A 231 -8.49 -20.46 15.13
N VAL A 232 -8.69 -19.63 14.10
CA VAL A 232 -7.59 -19.08 13.28
C VAL A 232 -7.61 -17.56 13.21
N VAL A 233 -8.72 -16.96 12.77
CA VAL A 233 -8.77 -15.51 12.46
C VAL A 233 -8.59 -14.67 13.73
N ARG A 234 -9.46 -14.86 14.72
CA ARG A 234 -9.42 -14.06 15.95
C ARG A 234 -8.14 -14.30 16.77
N PRO A 235 -7.68 -15.55 16.97
CA PRO A 235 -6.39 -15.78 17.63
C PRO A 235 -5.20 -15.12 16.92
N ALA A 236 -5.15 -15.13 15.58
CA ALA A 236 -4.10 -14.43 14.83
C ALA A 236 -4.18 -12.89 15.00
N MET A 237 -5.39 -12.33 15.02
CA MET A 237 -5.60 -10.91 15.31
C MET A 237 -5.17 -10.55 16.73
N LYS A 238 -5.41 -11.43 17.72
CA LYS A 238 -4.93 -11.28 19.09
C LYS A 238 -3.40 -11.29 19.18
N GLU A 239 -2.72 -12.09 18.37
CA GLU A 239 -1.27 -12.06 18.26
C GLU A 239 -0.75 -10.73 17.70
N ILE A 240 -1.42 -10.15 16.69
CA ILE A 240 -1.12 -8.80 16.20
C ILE A 240 -1.36 -7.75 17.28
N GLN A 241 -2.48 -7.82 18.00
CA GLN A 241 -2.79 -6.94 19.14
C GLN A 241 -1.69 -6.98 20.21
N ALA A 242 -1.27 -8.17 20.63
CA ALA A 242 -0.21 -8.34 21.62
C ALA A 242 1.15 -7.78 21.13
N ALA A 243 1.48 -8.02 19.86
CA ALA A 243 2.69 -7.46 19.26
C ALA A 243 2.65 -5.93 19.18
N ALA A 244 1.50 -5.34 18.80
CA ALA A 244 1.29 -3.90 18.74
C ALA A 244 1.42 -3.24 20.12
N ALA A 245 0.81 -3.83 21.16
CA ALA A 245 0.89 -3.35 22.53
C ALA A 245 2.34 -3.28 23.07
N ALA A 246 3.20 -4.23 22.68
CA ALA A 246 4.63 -4.21 23.04
C ALA A 246 5.43 -3.03 22.41
N TYR A 247 4.82 -2.32 21.46
CA TYR A 247 5.30 -1.07 20.86
C TYR A 247 4.44 0.16 21.25
N GLY A 248 3.61 0.02 22.30
CA GLY A 248 2.75 1.09 22.81
C GLY A 248 1.59 1.46 21.88
N GLN A 249 1.19 0.54 20.97
CA GLN A 249 0.06 0.72 20.07
C GLN A 249 -1.10 -0.15 20.55
N GLU A 250 -2.01 0.45 21.31
CA GLU A 250 -3.13 -0.24 21.97
C GLU A 250 -4.28 -0.50 21.00
N LEU A 251 -4.32 -1.68 20.38
CA LEU A 251 -5.47 -2.17 19.61
C LEU A 251 -6.49 -2.78 20.55
N THR A 252 -7.79 -2.47 20.38
CA THR A 252 -8.84 -2.99 21.29
C THR A 252 -9.54 -4.22 20.71
N ASP A 253 -10.25 -4.96 21.57
CA ASP A 253 -11.02 -6.13 21.16
C ASP A 253 -12.16 -5.76 20.23
N GLU A 254 -12.75 -4.58 20.42
CA GLU A 254 -13.75 -4.03 19.50
C GLU A 254 -13.18 -3.79 18.11
N MET A 255 -11.89 -3.44 17.98
CA MET A 255 -11.25 -3.31 16.67
C MET A 255 -11.03 -4.66 16.00
N ILE A 256 -10.76 -5.71 16.79
CA ILE A 256 -10.67 -7.09 16.27
C ILE A 256 -12.02 -7.52 15.74
N GLU A 257 -13.07 -7.43 16.55
CA GLU A 257 -14.42 -7.83 16.12
C GLU A 257 -14.91 -6.98 14.94
N ALA A 258 -14.66 -5.66 14.95
CA ALA A 258 -14.98 -4.79 13.82
C ALA A 258 -14.22 -5.19 12.55
N THR A 259 -12.98 -5.68 12.66
CA THR A 259 -12.22 -6.18 11.50
C THR A 259 -12.79 -7.50 10.98
N ILE A 260 -13.26 -8.39 11.86
CA ILE A 260 -13.88 -9.67 11.48
C ILE A 260 -15.14 -9.43 10.63
N ILE A 261 -15.96 -8.46 11.02
CA ILE A 261 -17.23 -8.15 10.33
C ILE A 261 -17.13 -6.98 9.36
N THR A 262 -15.92 -6.51 9.04
CA THR A 262 -15.71 -5.29 8.24
C THR A 262 -16.27 -5.39 6.83
N GLU A 263 -16.33 -6.60 6.28
CA GLU A 263 -16.92 -6.91 4.99
C GLU A 263 -18.18 -7.75 5.20
N PRO A 264 -19.34 -7.32 4.68
CA PRO A 264 -20.55 -8.13 4.69
C PRO A 264 -20.29 -9.51 4.10
N ILE A 265 -20.87 -10.54 4.71
CA ILE A 265 -20.68 -11.93 4.28
C ILE A 265 -21.14 -12.11 2.83
N GLU A 266 -22.19 -11.40 2.44
CA GLU A 266 -22.84 -11.48 1.13
C GLU A 266 -22.00 -10.87 -0.01
N ASP A 267 -21.01 -10.04 0.32
CA ASP A 267 -20.19 -9.35 -0.68
C ASP A 267 -19.07 -10.24 -1.24
N HIS A 268 -18.77 -11.38 -0.58
CA HIS A 268 -17.78 -12.37 -1.03
C HIS A 268 -16.44 -11.72 -1.45
N VAL A 269 -15.98 -10.75 -0.65
CA VAL A 269 -14.85 -9.90 -1.03
C VAL A 269 -13.57 -10.71 -1.09
N SER A 270 -12.88 -10.61 -2.23
CA SER A 270 -11.58 -11.25 -2.44
C SER A 270 -10.45 -10.30 -2.04
N PRO A 271 -9.71 -10.56 -0.95
CA PRO A 271 -8.62 -9.69 -0.53
C PRO A 271 -7.49 -9.65 -1.55
N SER A 272 -6.65 -8.62 -1.50
CA SER A 272 -5.61 -8.38 -2.52
C SER A 272 -4.68 -9.58 -2.73
N MET A 273 -4.25 -10.23 -1.65
CA MET A 273 -3.37 -11.39 -1.73
C MET A 273 -4.05 -12.62 -2.38
N LEU A 274 -5.38 -12.79 -2.22
CA LEU A 274 -6.13 -13.82 -2.94
C LEU A 274 -6.20 -13.52 -4.44
N ILE A 275 -6.42 -12.25 -4.81
CA ILE A 275 -6.40 -11.82 -6.22
C ILE A 275 -5.04 -12.14 -6.84
N ASP A 276 -3.95 -11.89 -6.11
CA ASP A 276 -2.60 -12.22 -6.57
C ASP A 276 -2.41 -13.71 -6.77
N VAL A 277 -2.85 -14.54 -5.81
CA VAL A 277 -2.78 -15.99 -5.94
C VAL A 277 -3.57 -16.48 -7.15
N ARG A 278 -4.76 -15.93 -7.40
CA ARG A 278 -5.59 -16.27 -8.57
C ARG A 278 -4.92 -15.85 -9.89
N LYS A 279 -4.15 -14.75 -9.89
CA LYS A 279 -3.35 -14.28 -11.03
C LYS A 279 -1.94 -14.90 -11.10
N GLU A 280 -1.66 -15.91 -10.28
CA GLU A 280 -0.34 -16.53 -10.09
C GLU A 280 0.79 -15.51 -9.88
N GLN A 281 0.55 -14.42 -9.16
CA GLN A 281 1.53 -13.37 -8.86
C GLN A 281 2.22 -13.59 -7.52
N TYR A 282 3.41 -12.99 -7.37
CA TYR A 282 4.11 -12.91 -6.09
C TYR A 282 3.29 -12.15 -5.04
N ILE A 283 3.39 -12.52 -3.78
CA ILE A 283 2.60 -11.95 -2.66
C ILE A 283 3.47 -11.16 -1.67
N GLU A 284 2.88 -10.16 -0.98
CA GLU A 284 3.58 -9.23 -0.06
C GLU A 284 3.81 -9.83 1.34
N PHE A 285 4.15 -11.12 1.44
CA PHE A 285 4.17 -11.83 2.73
C PHE A 285 5.28 -11.35 3.68
N GLU A 286 6.43 -10.89 3.18
CA GLU A 286 7.53 -10.42 4.04
C GLU A 286 7.14 -9.16 4.83
N ASN A 287 6.44 -8.20 4.22
CA ASN A 287 6.05 -6.95 4.90
C ASN A 287 4.74 -7.08 5.69
N LEU A 288 3.86 -8.01 5.30
CA LEU A 288 2.58 -8.24 5.99
C LEU A 288 2.68 -9.24 7.15
N LEU A 289 3.57 -10.23 7.06
CA LEU A 289 3.74 -11.29 8.07
C LEU A 289 5.15 -11.30 8.64
N GLY A 290 6.18 -11.20 7.80
CA GLY A 290 7.58 -11.25 8.23
C GLY A 290 7.95 -10.13 9.20
N GLU A 291 7.63 -8.88 8.85
CA GLU A 291 7.94 -7.71 9.69
C GLU A 291 7.22 -7.73 11.05
N PRO A 292 5.90 -8.01 11.15
CA PRO A 292 5.23 -8.19 12.44
C PRO A 292 5.82 -9.33 13.28
N LEU A 293 6.20 -10.47 12.66
CA LEU A 293 6.85 -11.57 13.37
C LEU A 293 8.22 -11.17 13.93
N LYS A 294 9.03 -10.44 13.16
CA LYS A 294 10.32 -9.90 13.63
C LYS A 294 10.11 -8.94 14.81
N ALA A 295 9.12 -8.06 14.71
CA ALA A 295 8.76 -7.12 15.76
C ALA A 295 8.32 -7.83 17.05
N ALA A 296 7.41 -8.81 16.94
CA ALA A 296 6.96 -9.62 18.07
C ALA A 296 8.12 -10.37 18.74
N LYS A 297 8.97 -11.02 17.94
CA LYS A 297 10.15 -11.74 18.44
C LYS A 297 11.12 -10.82 19.19
N ALA A 298 11.36 -9.61 18.68
CA ALA A 298 12.21 -8.62 19.35
C ALA A 298 11.67 -8.19 20.73
N LYS A 299 10.36 -8.32 20.95
CA LYS A 299 9.67 -8.05 22.21
C LYS A 299 9.30 -9.30 23.00
N GLN A 300 9.76 -10.48 22.57
CA GLN A 300 9.45 -11.77 23.20
C GLN A 300 7.94 -12.08 23.28
N VAL A 301 7.15 -11.55 22.34
CA VAL A 301 5.73 -11.86 22.20
C VAL A 301 5.57 -13.14 21.37
N ALA A 302 4.80 -14.10 21.89
CA ALA A 302 4.52 -15.34 21.18
C ALA A 302 3.48 -15.11 20.08
N THR A 303 3.78 -15.62 18.87
CA THR A 303 2.94 -15.47 17.68
C THR A 303 2.83 -16.77 16.85
N PRO A 304 2.49 -17.92 17.46
CA PRO A 304 2.49 -19.21 16.78
C PRO A 304 1.56 -19.28 15.55
N ILE A 305 0.41 -18.62 15.57
CA ILE A 305 -0.56 -18.70 14.47
C ILE A 305 -0.09 -17.84 13.29
N LEU A 306 0.38 -16.61 13.54
CA LEU A 306 1.04 -15.79 12.52
C LEU A 306 2.28 -16.49 11.95
N GLN A 307 3.03 -17.22 12.77
CA GLN A 307 4.19 -18.00 12.32
C GLN A 307 3.79 -19.11 11.33
N ASN A 308 2.62 -19.73 11.52
CA ASN A 308 2.06 -20.68 10.55
C ASN A 308 1.66 -19.98 9.25
N HIS A 309 0.93 -18.85 9.34
CA HIS A 309 0.57 -18.05 8.17
C HIS A 309 1.81 -17.67 7.34
N TYR A 310 2.87 -17.18 8.00
CA TYR A 310 4.13 -16.84 7.33
C TYR A 310 4.77 -18.04 6.65
N SER A 311 4.88 -19.17 7.34
CA SER A 311 5.52 -20.38 6.80
C SER A 311 4.80 -20.90 5.56
N LEU A 312 3.46 -20.89 5.58
CA LEU A 312 2.63 -21.31 4.45
C LEU A 312 2.70 -20.33 3.29
N ALA A 313 2.59 -19.02 3.55
CA ALA A 313 2.72 -17.98 2.53
C ALA A 313 4.10 -18.00 1.86
N LYS A 314 5.16 -18.15 2.65
CA LYS A 314 6.53 -18.32 2.16
C LYS A 314 6.69 -19.57 1.29
N SER A 315 6.07 -20.67 1.66
CA SER A 315 6.10 -21.91 0.88
C SER A 315 5.36 -21.76 -0.46
N TYR A 316 4.22 -21.07 -0.48
CA TYR A 316 3.53 -20.69 -1.71
C TYR A 316 4.43 -19.85 -2.63
N GLN A 317 5.03 -18.79 -2.07
CA GLN A 317 5.92 -17.89 -2.81
C GLN A 317 7.13 -18.66 -3.38
N TRP A 318 7.77 -19.53 -2.58
CA TRP A 318 8.88 -20.37 -3.02
C TRP A 318 8.49 -21.25 -4.21
N LYS A 319 7.34 -21.93 -4.13
CA LYS A 319 6.81 -22.74 -5.24
C LYS A 319 6.65 -21.91 -6.51
N LEU A 320 6.14 -20.69 -6.38
CA LEU A 320 5.94 -19.80 -7.53
C LEU A 320 7.28 -19.30 -8.11
N LYS A 321 8.27 -18.98 -7.26
CA LYS A 321 9.63 -18.63 -7.70
C LYS A 321 10.28 -19.78 -8.46
N SER A 322 10.22 -21.00 -7.93
CA SER A 322 10.74 -22.19 -8.60
C SER A 322 10.07 -22.46 -9.95
N LYS A 323 8.74 -22.29 -10.06
CA LYS A 323 8.01 -22.41 -11.33
C LYS A 323 8.48 -21.39 -12.38
N ARG A 324 8.94 -20.21 -11.95
CA ARG A 324 9.38 -19.09 -12.81
C ARG A 324 10.89 -19.04 -13.05
N GLY A 325 11.67 -19.96 -12.47
CA GLY A 325 13.14 -20.00 -12.61
C GLY A 325 13.89 -18.96 -11.78
N ASN A 326 13.26 -18.45 -10.71
CA ASN A 326 13.85 -17.51 -9.75
C ASN A 326 14.30 -18.18 -8.45
#